data_AF-A0A951KL93-F1
#
_entry.id   AF-A0A951KL93-F1
#
_cell.length_a   1.000
_cell.length_b   1.000
_cell.length_c   1.000
_cell.angle_alpha   90.00
_cell.angle_beta   90.00
_cell.angle_gamma   90.00
#
_symmetry.space_group_name_H-M   'P 1'
#
loop_
_entity.id
_entity.type
_entity.pdbx_description
1 polymer ?
#
loop_
_entity_poly.entity_id
_entity_poly.type
_entity_poly.pdbx_seq_one_letter_code
_entity_poly.pdbx_strand_id
1 'polypeptide(L)'
;MLARRSTPLFVLALALLGVLSVATPAAVVTAQSACYTLTLYAHPYGGILPSPAPNCGGSSYTAGTVVSLQARYASCMTFAGWTGDASGTSSSTSIVMDRAKSVGMTLTRVGYWC
;
A
#
# COMPACT_ATOMS: atom_id res chain seq x y z
N MET A 1 -41.15 -77.69 -11.97
CA MET A 1 -41.31 -77.22 -10.58
C MET A 1 -40.14 -76.30 -10.23
N LEU A 2 -40.48 -75.11 -9.71
CA LEU A 2 -39.70 -74.08 -9.01
C LEU A 2 -38.21 -74.40 -8.69
N ALA A 3 -37.25 -73.49 -8.82
CA ALA A 3 -37.21 -72.23 -8.08
C ALA A 3 -36.18 -71.24 -8.69
N ARG A 4 -36.65 -70.05 -9.08
CA ARG A 4 -36.39 -68.74 -8.43
C ARG A 4 -34.95 -68.21 -8.56
N ARG A 5 -34.79 -67.35 -9.58
CA ARG A 5 -33.95 -66.15 -9.50
C ARG A 5 -34.29 -65.38 -8.23
N SER A 6 -33.31 -65.12 -7.37
CA SER A 6 -33.36 -64.01 -6.40
C SER A 6 -31.95 -63.76 -5.87
N THR A 7 -31.13 -63.14 -6.72
CA THR A 7 -30.01 -62.34 -6.21
C THR A 7 -30.62 -61.24 -5.33
N PRO A 8 -30.26 -61.11 -4.06
CA PRO A 8 -30.91 -60.17 -3.15
C PRO A 8 -30.66 -58.73 -3.61
N LEU A 9 -31.79 -58.03 -3.80
CA LEU A 9 -31.89 -56.58 -3.90
C LEU A 9 -31.31 -55.95 -2.62
N PHE A 10 -30.05 -55.54 -2.63
CA PHE A 10 -29.55 -54.52 -1.72
C PHE A 10 -28.40 -53.75 -2.36
N VAL A 11 -28.72 -53.12 -3.49
CA VAL A 11 -27.99 -51.94 -3.97
C VAL A 11 -28.31 -50.83 -2.96
N LEU A 12 -27.46 -50.68 -1.94
CA LEU A 12 -27.46 -49.50 -1.10
C LEU A 12 -26.10 -48.83 -1.28
N ALA A 13 -26.10 -47.90 -2.23
CA ALA A 13 -25.07 -46.91 -2.41
C ALA A 13 -24.86 -46.17 -1.07
N LEU A 14 -23.74 -46.45 -0.39
CA LEU A 14 -23.19 -45.47 0.54
C LEU A 14 -22.26 -44.56 -0.25
N ALA A 15 -22.77 -43.36 -0.47
CA ALA A 15 -22.12 -42.26 -1.11
C ALA A 15 -20.72 -41.99 -0.52
N LEU A 16 -19.77 -41.82 -1.44
CA LEU A 16 -18.83 -40.69 -1.49
C LEU A 16 -18.72 -39.88 -0.18
N LEU A 17 -17.65 -40.11 0.57
CA LEU A 17 -17.02 -39.06 1.38
C LEU A 17 -15.52 -39.08 1.07
N GLY A 18 -15.21 -38.93 -0.22
CA GLY A 18 -13.99 -38.22 -0.59
C GLY A 18 -14.11 -36.87 0.08
N VAL A 19 -13.18 -36.55 0.98
CA VAL A 19 -13.13 -35.25 1.66
C VAL A 19 -13.03 -34.23 0.55
N LEU A 20 -14.17 -33.61 0.22
CA LEU A 20 -14.21 -32.41 -0.60
C LEU A 20 -13.55 -31.35 0.29
N SER A 21 -12.22 -31.26 0.23
CA SER A 21 -11.54 -30.12 0.80
C SER A 21 -12.09 -28.93 0.01
N VAL A 22 -13.00 -28.20 0.65
CA VAL A 22 -13.32 -26.86 0.19
C VAL A 22 -12.03 -26.10 0.43
N ALA A 23 -11.16 -26.10 -0.58
CA ALA A 23 -10.08 -25.15 -0.67
C ALA A 23 -10.79 -23.80 -0.66
N THR A 24 -10.79 -23.13 0.49
CA THR A 24 -11.14 -21.72 0.57
C THR A 24 -10.40 -21.05 -0.58
N PRO A 25 -11.11 -20.43 -1.55
CA PRO A 25 -10.40 -19.64 -2.54
C PRO A 25 -9.68 -18.58 -1.71
N ALA A 26 -8.35 -18.70 -1.64
CA ALA A 26 -7.54 -17.59 -1.21
C ALA A 26 -7.90 -16.49 -2.20
N ALA A 27 -8.66 -15.50 -1.76
CA ALA A 27 -8.99 -14.36 -2.56
C ALA A 27 -7.64 -13.79 -2.99
N VAL A 28 -7.31 -13.99 -4.27
CA VAL A 28 -6.11 -13.40 -4.85
C VAL A 28 -6.42 -11.92 -4.86
N VAL A 29 -5.97 -11.20 -3.84
CA VAL A 29 -5.98 -9.75 -3.82
C VAL A 29 -4.99 -9.38 -4.91
N THR A 30 -5.50 -9.23 -6.13
CA THR A 30 -4.76 -8.62 -7.21
C THR A 30 -4.53 -7.19 -6.75
N ALA A 31 -3.33 -6.93 -6.22
CA ALA A 31 -2.85 -5.57 -6.05
C ALA A 31 -2.76 -5.00 -7.48
N GLN A 32 -3.85 -4.36 -7.91
CA GLN A 32 -3.91 -3.74 -9.21
C GLN A 32 -2.79 -2.70 -9.24
N SER A 33 -1.90 -2.80 -10.22
CA SER A 33 -0.80 -1.87 -10.45
C SER A 33 -1.36 -0.50 -10.81
N ALA A 34 -1.84 0.23 -9.82
CA ALA A 34 -2.30 1.60 -9.95
C ALA A 34 -1.09 2.53 -9.85
N CYS A 35 -1.16 3.67 -10.51
CA CYS A 35 -0.15 4.72 -10.39
C CYS A 35 -0.75 5.92 -9.70
N TYR A 36 -0.04 6.40 -8.69
CA TYR A 36 -0.50 7.46 -7.81
C TYR A 36 0.44 8.65 -7.87
N THR A 37 -0.14 9.83 -8.04
CA THR A 37 0.59 11.09 -8.03
C THR A 37 1.02 11.43 -6.61
N LEU A 38 2.27 11.89 -6.47
CA LEU A 38 2.77 12.48 -5.24
C LEU A 38 3.00 13.98 -5.46
N THR A 39 2.21 14.80 -4.78
CA THR A 39 2.35 16.25 -4.83
C THR A 39 3.14 16.71 -3.60
N LEU A 40 4.27 17.38 -3.83
CA LEU A 40 5.12 17.92 -2.77
C LEU A 40 4.93 19.44 -2.67
N TYR A 41 4.52 19.91 -1.50
CA TYR A 41 4.41 21.34 -1.23
C TYR A 41 5.76 21.89 -0.74
N ALA A 42 6.53 22.45 -1.67
CA ALA A 42 7.78 23.12 -1.36
C ALA A 42 7.54 24.37 -0.51
N HIS A 43 8.42 24.63 0.45
CA HIS A 43 8.42 25.88 1.19
C HIS A 43 9.35 26.88 0.49
N PRO A 44 9.09 28.20 0.58
CA PRO A 44 9.98 29.22 -0.01
C PRO A 44 11.43 29.10 0.45
N TYR A 45 11.64 28.58 1.66
CA TYR A 45 12.94 28.43 2.31
C TYR A 45 13.38 26.96 2.47
N GLY A 46 12.77 26.03 1.73
CA GLY A 46 13.13 24.62 1.79
C GLY A 46 12.44 23.74 0.73
N GLY A 47 13.08 22.61 0.40
CA GLY A 47 12.56 21.59 -0.50
C GLY A 47 12.35 20.23 0.16
N ILE A 48 11.49 19.41 -0.45
CA ILE A 48 11.33 18.00 -0.09
C ILE A 48 12.04 17.17 -1.16
N LEU A 49 12.97 16.31 -0.75
CA LEU A 49 13.68 15.38 -1.63
C LEU A 49 13.08 13.98 -1.49
N PRO A 50 12.29 13.51 -2.48
CA PRO A 50 11.78 12.15 -2.50
C PRO A 50 12.83 11.16 -3.04
N SER A 51 12.85 9.96 -2.47
CA SER A 51 13.63 8.82 -2.94
C SER A 51 12.86 7.53 -2.74
N PRO A 52 12.69 6.66 -3.75
CA PRO A 52 13.26 6.75 -5.11
C PRO A 52 12.59 7.80 -6.00
N ALA A 53 13.13 8.01 -7.20
CA ALA A 53 12.51 8.84 -8.23
C ALA A 53 11.18 8.22 -8.71
N PRO A 54 10.23 9.03 -9.24
CA PRO A 54 8.98 8.55 -9.78
C PRO A 54 9.18 7.44 -10.81
N ASN A 55 8.48 6.31 -10.64
CA ASN A 55 8.63 5.10 -11.44
C ASN A 55 7.41 4.79 -12.33
N CYS A 56 6.38 5.65 -12.31
CA CYS A 56 5.20 5.51 -13.17
C CYS A 56 4.92 6.75 -14.03
N GLY A 57 5.98 7.47 -14.42
CA GLY A 57 5.92 8.63 -15.29
C GLY A 57 5.55 9.94 -14.58
N GLY A 58 6.15 11.04 -15.04
CA GLY A 58 5.94 12.36 -14.44
C GLY A 58 6.32 12.39 -12.94
N SER A 59 5.36 12.75 -12.10
CA SER A 59 5.50 12.78 -10.62
C SER A 59 4.71 11.65 -9.94
N SER A 60 4.55 10.51 -10.63
CA SER A 60 3.74 9.38 -10.18
C SER A 60 4.56 8.16 -9.78
N TYR A 61 4.03 7.41 -8.82
CA TYR A 61 4.63 6.22 -8.24
C TYR A 61 3.68 5.02 -8.37
N THR A 62 4.22 3.82 -8.56
CA THR A 62 3.43 2.58 -8.57
C THR A 62 2.85 2.31 -7.18
N ALA A 63 1.67 1.72 -7.12
CA ALA A 63 1.01 1.32 -5.89
C ALA A 63 1.92 0.43 -5.03
N GLY A 64 1.98 0.70 -3.72
CA GLY A 64 2.84 -0.01 -2.77
C GLY A 64 4.29 0.47 -2.75
N THR A 65 4.69 1.44 -3.59
CA THR A 65 6.04 2.02 -3.52
C THR A 65 6.24 2.74 -2.20
N VAL A 66 7.35 2.45 -1.51
CA VAL A 66 7.76 3.19 -0.33
C VAL A 66 8.65 4.34 -0.78
N VAL A 67 8.18 5.57 -0.55
CA VAL A 67 8.93 6.80 -0.86
C VAL A 67 9.44 7.39 0.45
N SER A 68 10.75 7.49 0.58
CA SER A 68 11.43 8.23 1.63
C SER A 68 11.47 9.71 1.26
N LEU A 69 10.99 10.57 2.15
CA LEU A 69 10.98 12.02 2.01
C LEU A 69 11.99 12.61 2.97
N GLN A 70 12.90 13.42 2.44
CA GLN A 70 13.87 14.18 3.22
C GLN A 70 13.62 15.68 3.09
N ALA A 71 13.41 16.36 4.21
CA ALA A 71 13.29 17.80 4.26
C ALA A 71 14.68 18.46 4.18
N ARG A 72 14.83 19.41 3.25
CA ARG A 72 15.98 20.30 3.15
C ARG A 72 15.52 21.72 3.36
N TYR A 73 16.19 22.45 4.24
CA TYR A 73 15.81 23.80 4.65
C TYR A 73 17.03 24.68 4.82
N ALA A 74 16.85 25.99 4.66
CA ALA A 74 17.91 26.98 4.87
C ALA A 74 18.37 27.01 6.34
N SER A 75 19.60 27.48 6.58
CA SER A 75 20.21 27.55 7.93
C SER A 75 19.43 28.38 8.95
N CYS A 76 18.59 29.31 8.47
CA CYS A 76 17.72 30.18 9.26
C CYS A 76 16.37 29.54 9.67
N MET A 77 16.13 28.30 9.28
CA MET A 77 14.87 27.59 9.48
C MET A 77 15.08 26.30 10.27
N THR A 78 14.12 25.97 11.13
CA THR A 78 14.01 24.67 11.81
C THR A 78 12.81 23.92 11.25
N PHE A 79 12.99 22.62 11.05
CA PHE A 79 11.89 21.73 10.68
C PHE A 79 10.94 21.54 11.87
N ALA A 80 9.68 21.93 11.70
CA ALA A 80 8.65 21.78 12.72
C ALA A 80 7.85 20.47 12.56
N GLY A 81 7.66 19.99 11.33
CA GLY A 81 6.96 18.73 11.08
C GLY A 81 6.50 18.56 9.63
N TRP A 82 6.05 17.35 9.32
CA TRP A 82 5.37 17.05 8.05
C TRP A 82 3.88 17.41 8.12
N THR A 83 3.29 17.73 6.96
CA THR A 83 1.87 18.04 6.80
C THR A 83 1.27 17.30 5.61
N GLY A 84 -0.07 17.18 5.58
CA GLY A 84 -0.79 16.45 4.54
C GLY A 84 -0.84 14.94 4.83
N ASP A 85 -0.46 14.12 3.85
CA ASP A 85 -0.46 12.66 3.94
C ASP A 85 0.80 12.05 4.59
N ALA A 86 1.69 12.89 5.15
CA ALA A 86 2.82 12.46 5.96
C ALA A 86 2.79 13.12 7.33
N SER A 87 3.31 12.40 8.32
CA SER A 87 3.38 12.84 9.72
C SER A 87 4.77 12.62 10.30
N GLY A 88 5.07 13.34 11.39
CA GLY A 88 6.30 13.20 12.15
C GLY A 88 7.05 14.52 12.29
N THR A 89 7.96 14.55 13.25
CA THR A 89 8.81 15.69 13.58
C THR A 89 10.27 15.48 13.15
N SER A 90 10.60 14.28 12.66
CA SER A 90 11.90 13.99 12.04
C SER A 90 11.99 14.61 10.66
N SER A 91 13.16 15.15 10.30
CA SER A 91 13.44 15.70 8.97
C SER A 91 13.44 14.65 7.85
N SER A 92 13.31 13.37 8.19
CA SER A 92 13.03 12.28 7.27
C SER A 92 11.76 11.52 7.68
N THR A 93 10.97 11.11 6.69
CA THR A 93 9.80 10.25 6.88
C THR A 93 9.62 9.34 5.67
N SER A 94 8.88 8.25 5.80
CA SER A 94 8.55 7.37 4.70
C SER A 94 7.03 7.26 4.54
N ILE A 95 6.58 7.22 3.29
CA ILE A 95 5.17 7.03 2.93
C ILE A 95 5.05 5.86 1.96
N VAL A 96 3.96 5.11 2.08
CA VAL A 96 3.61 4.06 1.11
C VAL A 96 2.60 4.64 0.13
N MET A 97 2.82 4.51 -1.16
CA MET A 97 1.90 5.01 -2.19
C MET A 97 0.72 4.04 -2.35
N ASP A 98 -0.29 4.17 -1.48
CA ASP A 98 -1.56 3.43 -1.56
C ASP A 98 -2.67 4.18 -2.32
N ARG A 99 -2.49 5.50 -2.48
CA ARG A 99 -3.38 6.43 -3.19
C ARG A 99 -2.60 7.68 -3.61
N ALA A 100 -3.23 8.60 -4.35
CA ALA A 100 -2.66 9.92 -4.59
C ALA A 100 -2.45 10.65 -3.26
N LYS A 101 -1.25 11.19 -3.03
CA LYS A 101 -0.87 11.81 -1.76
C LYS A 101 -0.32 13.21 -1.97
N SER A 102 -0.59 14.09 -1.01
CA SER A 102 -0.03 15.43 -0.94
C SER A 102 0.75 15.59 0.34
N VAL A 103 2.04 15.88 0.24
CA VAL A 103 2.92 16.06 1.41
C VAL A 103 3.55 17.44 1.41
N GLY A 104 3.39 18.13 2.52
CA GLY A 104 4.11 19.36 2.83
C GLY A 104 5.06 19.15 4.00
N MET A 105 5.89 20.15 4.24
CA MET A 105 6.59 20.31 5.51
C MET A 105 6.15 21.61 6.16
N THR A 106 6.50 21.84 7.42
CA THR A 106 6.37 23.12 8.10
C THR A 106 7.73 23.51 8.62
N LEU A 107 8.12 24.76 8.38
CA LEU A 107 9.38 25.32 8.84
C LEU A 107 9.09 26.49 9.79
N THR A 108 9.82 26.56 10.90
CA THR A 108 9.79 27.68 11.84
C THR A 108 11.11 28.43 11.79
N ARG A 109 11.04 29.75 11.74
CA ARG A 109 12.23 30.61 11.68
C ARG A 109 12.96 30.61 13.02
N VAL A 110 14.29 30.47 12.99
CA VAL A 110 15.13 30.32 14.20
C VAL A 110 15.53 31.67 14.81
N GLY A 111 15.46 32.76 14.06
CA GLY A 111 15.80 34.08 14.59
C GLY A 111 15.45 35.25 13.65
N TYR A 112 15.41 36.45 14.23
CA TYR A 112 15.01 37.70 13.58
C TYR A 112 16.10 38.37 12.72
N TRP A 113 17.29 37.75 12.61
CA TRP A 113 18.42 38.24 11.79
C TRP A 113 18.63 37.41 10.51
N CYS A 114 17.49 37.11 9.90
CA CYS A 114 17.35 36.62 8.54
C CYS A 114 16.42 37.60 7.81
#